data_AF-A0A527GWC7-F1
#
_entry.id   AF-A0A527GWC7-F1
#
_cell.length_a   1.000
_cell.length_b   1.000
_cell.length_c   1.000
_cell.angle_alpha   90.00
_cell.angle_beta   90.00
_cell.angle_gamma   90.00
#
_symmetry.space_group_name_H-M   'P 1'
#
loop_
_entity.id
_entity.type
_entity.pdbx_description
1 polymer ?
#
loop_
_entity_poly.entity_id
_entity_poly.type
_entity_poly.pdbx_seq_one_letter_code
_entity_poly.pdbx_strand_id
1 'polypeptide(L)'
;MPDNNTNVSLSSGNDAKAWLARHGINEVECLVPDMNGVLRGKALPTAKFLQALEDRALYLPSSAFLVSIDGRYSGSIDEGFAYSDPDMRMVPDVSTLCLAPGAAPGKAYVFADAFHMDDRPWMASPRHVLRAVLD
;
A
#
# COMPACT_ATOMS: atom_id res chain seq x y z
N MET A 1 5.27 -28.60 -8.95
CA MET A 1 5.90 -27.89 -7.81
C MET A 1 5.93 -26.43 -8.18
N PRO A 2 5.32 -25.49 -7.45
CA PRO A 2 5.55 -24.08 -7.71
C PRO A 2 6.92 -23.69 -7.16
N ASP A 3 7.69 -23.00 -7.97
CA ASP A 3 9.10 -22.69 -7.73
C ASP A 3 9.24 -21.67 -6.59
N ASN A 4 9.93 -22.07 -5.52
CA ASN A 4 9.98 -21.39 -4.23
C ASN A 4 10.99 -20.22 -4.18
N ASN A 5 11.09 -19.42 -5.25
CA ASN A 5 12.17 -18.43 -5.40
C ASN A 5 11.69 -17.00 -5.74
N THR A 6 10.52 -16.59 -5.24
CA THR A 6 9.90 -15.28 -5.55
C THR A 6 10.50 -14.08 -4.80
N ASN A 7 11.33 -14.27 -3.78
CA ASN A 7 11.91 -13.13 -3.04
C ASN A 7 13.23 -12.67 -3.67
N VAL A 8 13.13 -12.00 -4.82
CA VAL A 8 14.19 -11.12 -5.30
C VAL A 8 14.11 -9.84 -4.47
N SER A 9 15.19 -9.49 -3.74
CA SER A 9 15.24 -8.21 -3.01
C SER A 9 15.32 -7.06 -4.02
N LEU A 10 14.17 -6.52 -4.41
CA LEU A 10 14.08 -5.38 -5.30
C LEU A 10 14.47 -4.13 -4.52
N SER A 11 15.48 -3.40 -5.00
CA SER A 11 16.06 -2.23 -4.31
C SER A 11 15.81 -0.90 -5.03
N SER A 12 15.36 -0.92 -6.28
CA SER A 12 15.12 0.27 -7.10
C SER A 12 13.87 0.19 -7.98
N GLY A 13 13.37 1.34 -8.44
CA GLY A 13 12.21 1.42 -9.35
C GLY A 13 12.45 0.78 -10.73
N ASN A 14 13.69 0.81 -11.22
CA ASN A 14 14.07 0.10 -12.45
C ASN A 14 13.95 -1.41 -12.31
N ASP A 15 14.29 -1.95 -11.14
CA ASP A 15 14.13 -3.38 -10.85
C ASP A 15 12.65 -3.76 -10.80
N ALA A 16 11.80 -2.91 -10.22
CA ALA A 16 10.35 -3.13 -10.16
C ALA A 16 9.72 -3.18 -11.56
N LYS A 17 10.09 -2.26 -12.46
CA LYS A 17 9.60 -2.27 -13.85
C LYS A 17 9.96 -3.55 -14.59
N ALA A 18 11.21 -4.00 -14.46
CA ALA A 18 11.66 -5.25 -15.08
C ALA A 18 10.92 -6.47 -14.51
N TRP A 19 10.70 -6.50 -13.18
CA TRP A 19 9.98 -7.57 -12.51
C TRP A 19 8.52 -7.65 -12.97
N LEU A 20 7.82 -6.51 -13.05
CA LEU A 20 6.42 -6.43 -13.50
C LEU A 20 6.27 -6.90 -14.95
N ALA A 21 7.20 -6.47 -15.83
CA ALA A 21 7.21 -6.89 -17.23
C ALA A 21 7.46 -8.40 -17.39
N ARG A 22 8.44 -8.94 -16.64
CA ARG A 22 8.79 -10.37 -16.66
C ARG A 22 7.61 -11.27 -16.29
N HIS A 23 6.76 -10.82 -15.37
CA HIS A 23 5.60 -11.58 -14.90
C HIS A 23 4.29 -11.21 -15.62
N GLY A 24 4.33 -10.35 -16.63
CA GLY A 24 3.15 -9.94 -17.39
C GLY A 24 2.10 -9.21 -16.56
N ILE A 25 2.53 -8.42 -15.57
CA ILE A 25 1.63 -7.71 -14.65
C ILE A 25 1.01 -6.50 -15.34
N ASN A 26 -0.31 -6.42 -15.33
CA ASN A 26 -1.09 -5.31 -15.86
C ASN A 26 -1.77 -4.47 -14.76
N GLU A 27 -1.91 -5.02 -13.55
CA GLU A 27 -2.50 -4.35 -12.39
C GLU A 27 -1.69 -4.65 -11.12
N VAL A 28 -1.45 -3.62 -10.32
CA VAL A 28 -0.76 -3.69 -9.04
C VAL A 28 -1.68 -3.15 -7.96
N GLU A 29 -1.95 -3.94 -6.92
CA GLU A 29 -2.65 -3.48 -5.73
C GLU A 29 -1.63 -3.06 -4.68
N CYS A 30 -1.67 -1.77 -4.35
CA CYS A 30 -0.82 -1.17 -3.34
C CYS A 30 -1.57 -1.11 -2.02
N LEU A 31 -1.05 -1.80 -0.99
CA LEU A 31 -1.79 -2.18 0.20
C LEU A 31 -1.16 -1.61 1.47
N VAL A 32 -2.00 -1.11 2.37
CA VAL A 32 -1.67 -0.75 3.76
C VAL A 32 -2.55 -1.57 4.70
N PRO A 33 -1.98 -2.28 5.70
CA PRO A 33 -2.79 -2.94 6.72
C PRO A 33 -3.37 -1.90 7.68
N ASP A 34 -4.65 -1.99 8.00
CA ASP A 34 -5.28 -1.18 9.06
C ASP A 34 -5.16 -1.83 10.46
N MET A 35 -5.64 -1.15 11.50
CA MET A 35 -5.59 -1.63 12.89
C MET A 35 -6.39 -2.92 13.12
N ASN A 36 -7.36 -3.23 12.27
CA ASN A 36 -8.16 -4.45 12.34
C ASN A 36 -7.50 -5.62 11.58
N GLY A 37 -6.33 -5.40 10.98
CA GLY A 37 -5.64 -6.37 10.13
C GLY A 37 -6.26 -6.48 8.73
N VAL A 38 -7.12 -5.54 8.34
CA VAL A 38 -7.74 -5.52 7.01
C VAL A 38 -6.83 -4.78 6.04
N LEU A 39 -6.61 -5.36 4.86
CA LEU A 39 -5.83 -4.73 3.79
C LEU A 39 -6.69 -3.65 3.12
N ARG A 40 -6.20 -2.41 3.16
CA ARG A 40 -6.77 -1.24 2.48
C ARG A 40 -5.81 -0.79 1.40
N GLY A 41 -6.27 -0.10 0.35
CA GLY A 41 -5.33 0.33 -0.68
C GLY A 41 -5.96 0.79 -1.98
N LYS A 42 -5.12 0.81 -3.03
CA LYS A 42 -5.53 1.15 -4.40
C LYS A 42 -5.02 0.11 -5.39
N ALA A 43 -5.92 -0.34 -6.26
CA ALA A 43 -5.58 -1.08 -7.47
C ALA A 43 -5.24 -0.08 -8.59
N LEU A 44 -4.10 -0.26 -9.22
CA LEU A 44 -3.55 0.64 -10.22
C LEU A 44 -3.10 -0.15 -11.46
N PRO A 45 -3.34 0.35 -12.67
CA PRO A 45 -2.66 -0.17 -13.85
C PRO A 45 -1.14 -0.05 -13.68
N THR A 46 -0.37 -1.03 -14.18
CA THR A 46 1.10 -1.06 -14.04
C THR A 46 1.78 0.26 -14.42
N ALA A 47 1.34 0.90 -15.52
CA ALA A 47 1.89 2.18 -15.94
C ALA A 47 1.66 3.30 -14.90
N LYS A 48 0.50 3.33 -14.24
CA LYS A 48 0.19 4.30 -13.18
C LYS A 48 0.94 4.02 -11.89
N PHE A 49 1.12 2.75 -11.55
CA PHE A 49 1.97 2.36 -10.42
C PHE A 49 3.41 2.82 -10.61
N LEU A 50 4.01 2.57 -11.79
CA LEU A 50 5.38 2.99 -12.10
C LEU A 50 5.52 4.51 -12.06
N GLN A 51 4.57 5.26 -12.65
CA GLN A 51 4.56 6.72 -12.56
C GLN A 51 4.49 7.20 -11.10
N ALA A 52 3.68 6.55 -10.27
CA ALA A 52 3.56 6.90 -8.86
C ALA A 52 4.84 6.64 -8.05
N LEU A 53 5.66 5.65 -8.43
CA LEU A 53 6.99 5.44 -7.84
C LEU A 53 7.95 6.60 -8.16
N GLU A 54 7.88 7.14 -9.38
CA GLU A 54 8.72 8.26 -9.83
C GLU A 54 8.29 9.58 -9.18
N ASP A 55 7.00 9.90 -9.21
CA ASP A 55 6.47 11.20 -8.77
C ASP A 55 6.14 11.23 -7.27
N ARG A 56 6.25 10.10 -6.56
CA ARG A 56 5.79 9.91 -5.17
C ARG A 56 4.32 10.31 -4.94
N ALA A 57 3.49 10.21 -5.98
CA ALA A 57 2.13 10.72 -6.02
C ALA A 57 1.07 9.61 -5.89
N LEU A 58 1.12 8.84 -4.81
CA LEU A 58 0.07 7.89 -4.44
C LEU A 58 -0.54 8.30 -3.10
N TYR A 59 -1.86 8.42 -3.06
CA TYR A 59 -2.59 8.92 -1.90
C TYR A 59 -3.77 8.03 -1.55
N LEU A 60 -4.13 7.97 -0.27
CA LEU A 60 -5.31 7.29 0.25
C LEU A 60 -5.98 8.19 1.30
N PRO A 61 -7.32 8.24 1.38
CA PRO A 61 -7.96 9.05 2.42
C PRO A 61 -7.68 8.48 3.81
N SER A 62 -7.40 9.36 4.78
CA SER A 62 -7.08 8.99 6.16
C SER A 62 -8.15 8.12 6.81
N SER A 63 -9.41 8.32 6.41
CA SER A 63 -10.57 7.55 6.86
C SER A 63 -10.44 6.05 6.61
N ALA A 64 -9.59 5.60 5.68
CA ALA A 64 -9.30 4.18 5.46
C ALA A 64 -8.78 3.45 6.70
N PHE A 65 -8.11 4.15 7.63
CA PHE A 65 -7.65 3.60 8.91
C PHE A 65 -8.72 3.63 10.02
N LEU A 66 -9.84 4.32 9.81
CA LEU A 66 -10.90 4.47 10.81
C LEU A 66 -12.03 3.46 10.64
N VAL A 67 -12.09 2.74 9.51
CA VAL A 67 -13.15 1.78 9.22
C VAL A 67 -13.04 0.57 10.15
N SER A 68 -14.07 0.38 10.97
CA SER A 68 -14.27 -0.75 11.87
C SER A 68 -14.60 -2.02 11.10
N ILE A 69 -14.54 -3.17 11.78
CA ILE A 69 -14.78 -4.48 11.16
C ILE A 69 -16.20 -4.64 10.59
N ASP A 70 -17.18 -3.93 11.15
CA ASP A 70 -18.57 -3.89 10.69
C ASP A 70 -18.79 -2.86 9.56
N GLY A 71 -17.71 -2.23 9.07
CA GLY A 71 -17.75 -1.24 7.99
C GLY A 71 -18.09 0.18 8.43
N ARG A 72 -18.33 0.43 9.73
CA ARG A 72 -18.60 1.78 10.25
C ARG A 72 -17.31 2.51 10.57
N TYR A 73 -17.28 3.82 10.39
CA TYR A 73 -16.14 4.62 10.86
C TYR A 73 -16.13 4.69 12.39
N SER A 74 -14.98 4.41 12.99
CA SER A 74 -14.73 4.59 14.42
C SER A 74 -14.39 6.07 14.71
N GLY A 75 -14.71 6.50 15.93
CA GLY A 75 -14.70 7.91 16.31
C GLY A 75 -16.08 8.53 16.18
N SER A 76 -16.37 9.53 17.00
CA SER A 76 -17.49 10.39 16.75
C SER A 76 -17.22 11.10 15.42
N ILE A 77 -18.20 11.05 14.53
CA ILE A 77 -18.28 12.00 13.43
C ILE A 77 -18.59 13.35 14.09
N ASP A 78 -17.63 13.89 14.84
CA ASP A 78 -17.66 15.28 15.23
C ASP A 78 -17.72 16.04 13.92
N GLU A 79 -18.53 17.09 13.85
CA GLU A 79 -18.71 17.88 12.63
C GLU A 79 -17.35 18.25 11.98
N GLY A 80 -16.28 18.40 12.77
CA GLY A 80 -14.92 18.63 12.28
C GLY A 80 -14.28 17.50 11.44
N PHE A 81 -14.44 16.21 11.80
CA PHE A 81 -13.88 15.10 11.00
C PHE A 81 -14.75 14.78 9.78
N ALA A 82 -16.08 14.99 9.91
CA ALA A 82 -16.99 14.92 8.77
C ALA A 82 -16.70 15.97 7.69
N TYR A 83 -16.13 17.12 8.07
CA TYR A 83 -15.86 18.23 7.14
C TYR A 83 -14.55 18.10 6.36
N SER A 84 -13.59 17.29 6.81
CA SER A 84 -12.29 17.14 6.13
C SER A 84 -11.68 15.76 6.36
N ASP A 85 -11.66 14.93 5.31
CA ASP A 85 -10.89 13.67 5.26
C ASP A 85 -9.58 13.93 4.49
N PRO A 86 -8.47 14.28 5.18
CA PRO A 86 -7.22 14.55 4.50
C PRO A 86 -6.64 13.27 3.90
N ASP A 87 -5.98 13.42 2.75
CA ASP A 87 -5.21 12.34 2.16
C ASP A 87 -3.91 12.09 2.94
N MET A 88 -3.55 10.82 3.05
CA MET A 88 -2.20 10.38 3.42
C MET A 88 -1.45 9.90 2.18
N ARG A 89 -0.13 10.10 2.17
CA ARG A 89 0.74 9.67 1.08
C ARG A 89 1.16 8.22 1.31
N MET A 90 0.95 7.38 0.30
CA MET A 90 1.40 5.99 0.31
C MET A 90 2.77 5.91 -0.38
N VAL A 91 3.71 5.23 0.27
CA VAL A 91 5.05 4.95 -0.26
C VAL A 91 5.17 3.43 -0.43
N PRO A 92 5.06 2.91 -1.67
CA PRO A 92 5.20 1.48 -1.92
C PRO A 92 6.62 1.00 -1.58
N ASP A 93 6.68 -0.13 -0.87
CA ASP A 93 7.90 -0.86 -0.56
C ASP A 93 8.10 -1.94 -1.64
N VAL A 94 8.83 -1.59 -2.70
CA VAL A 94 9.01 -2.47 -3.87
C VAL A 94 9.68 -3.80 -3.52
N SER A 95 10.38 -3.88 -2.40
CA SER A 95 10.99 -5.13 -1.92
C SER A 95 9.95 -6.19 -1.55
N THR A 96 8.69 -5.78 -1.30
CA THR A 96 7.59 -6.68 -0.97
C THR A 96 6.72 -7.02 -2.19
N LEU A 97 7.12 -6.67 -3.41
CA LEU A 97 6.36 -7.01 -4.62
C LEU A 97 6.24 -8.53 -4.73
N CYS A 98 5.00 -9.00 -4.90
CA CYS A 98 4.73 -10.42 -5.10
C CYS A 98 3.55 -10.64 -6.04
N LEU A 99 3.47 -11.84 -6.61
CA LEU A 99 2.30 -12.25 -7.39
C LEU A 99 1.09 -12.34 -6.46
N ALA A 100 -0.06 -11.79 -6.90
CA ALA A 100 -1.29 -11.84 -6.14
C ALA A 100 -1.79 -13.30 -6.01
N PRO A 101 -1.82 -13.91 -4.80
CA PRO A 101 -2.21 -15.31 -4.65
C PRO A 101 -3.68 -15.54 -5.03
N GLY A 102 -3.94 -16.52 -5.88
CA GLY A 102 -5.30 -16.89 -6.29
C GLY A 102 -6.03 -15.86 -7.16
N ALA A 103 -5.35 -14.77 -7.55
CA ALA A 103 -5.92 -13.73 -8.39
C ALA A 103 -5.87 -14.10 -9.88
N ALA A 104 -6.61 -13.34 -10.70
CA ALA A 104 -6.51 -13.47 -12.15
C ALA A 104 -5.06 -13.22 -12.62
N PRO A 105 -4.61 -13.89 -13.71
CA PRO A 105 -3.29 -13.65 -14.28
C PRO A 105 -3.03 -12.16 -14.53
N GLY A 106 -1.82 -11.69 -14.22
CA GLY A 106 -1.41 -10.31 -14.44
C GLY A 106 -1.63 -9.36 -13.26
N LYS A 107 -1.91 -9.88 -12.06
CA LYS A 107 -2.03 -9.08 -10.82
C LYS A 107 -0.86 -9.29 -9.87
N ALA A 108 -0.41 -8.21 -9.25
CA ALA A 108 0.62 -8.22 -8.21
C ALA A 108 0.19 -7.41 -6.98
N TYR A 109 0.72 -7.77 -5.82
CA TYR A 109 0.56 -7.03 -4.57
C TYR A 109 1.86 -6.37 -4.17
N VAL A 110 1.75 -5.21 -3.52
CA VAL A 110 2.87 -4.50 -2.89
C VAL A 110 2.38 -3.83 -1.62
N PHE A 111 3.14 -3.95 -0.53
CA PHE A 111 2.85 -3.17 0.68
C PHE A 111 3.34 -1.75 0.51
N ALA A 112 2.64 -0.81 1.11
CA ALA A 112 3.07 0.56 1.26
C ALA A 112 3.11 0.96 2.73
N ASP A 113 3.95 1.95 3.00
CA ASP A 113 3.94 2.70 4.24
C ASP A 113 3.16 4.00 4.05
N ALA A 114 2.42 4.43 5.08
CA ALA A 114 1.57 5.62 5.03
C ALA A 114 2.24 6.80 5.76
N PHE A 115 2.28 7.96 5.12
CA PHE A 115 2.90 9.18 5.65
C PHE A 115 1.95 10.36 5.59
N HIS A 116 2.13 11.30 6.50
CA HIS A 116 1.62 12.66 6.34
C HIS A 116 2.30 13.35 5.15
N MET A 117 1.70 14.45 4.67
CA MET A 117 2.28 15.24 3.57
C MET A 117 3.61 15.90 3.92
N ASP A 118 3.92 16.03 5.21
CA ASP A 118 5.19 16.54 5.75
C ASP A 118 6.22 15.43 6.04
N ASP A 119 6.02 14.24 5.45
CA ASP A 119 6.88 13.06 5.57
C ASP A 119 6.97 12.43 6.97
N ARG A 120 6.16 12.88 7.94
CA ARG A 120 6.02 12.17 9.22
C ARG A 120 5.28 10.83 9.04
N PRO A 121 5.68 9.75 9.74
CA PRO A 121 4.97 8.47 9.69
C PRO A 121 3.51 8.59 10.15
N TRP A 122 2.60 7.89 9.47
CA TRP A 122 1.23 7.75 9.94
C TRP A 122 1.19 6.74 11.08
N MET A 123 1.06 7.21 12.32
CA MET A 123 1.23 6.39 13.52
C MET A 123 0.14 5.32 13.72
N ALA A 124 -1.01 5.46 13.06
CA ALA A 124 -2.03 4.42 13.07
C ALA A 124 -1.70 3.23 12.14
N SER A 125 -0.60 3.31 11.37
CA SER A 125 -0.12 2.20 10.53
C SER A 125 0.58 1.14 11.39
N PRO A 126 0.08 -0.12 11.43
CA PRO A 126 0.72 -1.21 12.16
C PRO A 126 2.16 -1.48 11.72
N ARG A 127 2.50 -1.24 10.44
CA ARG A 127 3.87 -1.39 9.93
C ARG A 127 4.84 -0.40 10.58
N HIS A 128 4.44 0.86 10.76
CA HIS A 128 5.25 1.85 11.46
C HIS A 128 5.41 1.52 12.95
N VAL A 129 4.33 1.08 13.59
CA VAL A 129 4.37 0.63 15.00
C VAL A 129 5.33 -0.54 15.16
N LEU A 130 5.27 -1.54 14.27
CA LEU A 130 6.16 -2.70 14.32
C LEU A 130 7.63 -2.31 14.11
N ARG A 131 7.93 -1.44 13.13
CA ARG A 131 9.31 -0.96 12.91
C ARG A 131 9.89 -0.31 14.17
N ALA A 132 9.11 0.57 14.82
CA ALA A 132 9.53 1.25 16.04
C ALA A 132 9.79 0.32 17.24
N VAL A 133 9.30 -0.93 17.19
CA VAL A 133 9.57 -1.96 18.22
C VAL A 133 10.79 -2.82 17.87
N LEU A 134 11.10 -2.96 16.57
CA LEU A 134 12.22 -3.76 16.08
C LEU A 134 13.54 -3.00 16.07
N ASP A 135 13.49 -1.67 16.08
CA ASP A 135 14.62 -0.76 16.25
C ASP A 135 15.11 -0.74 17.72
#